data_AF-A0AAW0DPG5-F1
#
_entry.id   AF-A0AAW0DPG5-F1
#
_cell.length_a   1.000
_cell.length_b   1.000
_cell.length_c   1.000
_cell.angle_alpha   90.00
_cell.angle_beta   90.00
_cell.angle_gamma   90.00
#
_symmetry.space_group_name_H-M   'P 1'
#
loop_
_entity.id
_entity.type
_entity.pdbx_description
1 polymer ?
#
loop_
_entity_poly.entity_id
_entity_poly.type
_entity_poly.pdbx_seq_one_letter_code
_entity_poly.pdbx_strand_id
1 'polypeptide(L)'
;MDDLPIIFVKGFVFCTHGREFCSECTMDQRKQNSSTIEKELLAAFPGRPKKELLEDRPSLENVRSLAVVSDCVDNMGLPLYKCKIHSGINCDSCFDWVPMVIKRIKAVESLGDRIEIDATRQEKLGLLASMGVKLLPTTRIPEEAVDKRLRSAIDAAQYFPKFSEHVPFNPKSFPVWPDSEPLKKAVSRNNLAEAMKVQVGSMTGEDPFPLYQNAFIDVRQTLMGLGSFVDKGLQTAYIEDREEEHAICLRIVEVRKIAEGELMIVVLVLKGTRDSPNVRSVYDWVREVQSKPGGFPRIYCTAQEQQLLLSILNQNSKRLSSDYQPKRWKSESKFMLSFLLPVGPISQDDIGKLSNHSGCVLCGNKTTSKCSQCLSVEYCGRECQKVHWKEHKQQCKSLKGGNWSTVAVSLTPASVAGSPYLVHINNNSPLERTDSSALEQTRADLLAKKPPTNIHGDQAFLVKIQRPLVGSTGAMLVYDRQRSFHFYLHSTANTIAYMGAMKEMGHDPKIYRWAKRSGDFELSICLDRAPANIPAW
;
A
#
# COMPACT_ATOMS: atom_id res chain seq x y z
N MET A 1 -38.39 3.17 -33.10
CA MET A 1 -38.40 3.91 -31.82
C MET A 1 -36.94 4.11 -31.50
N ASP A 2 -36.39 5.18 -32.07
CA ASP A 2 -34.98 5.52 -31.97
C ASP A 2 -34.69 5.94 -30.54
N ASP A 3 -33.65 5.36 -29.94
CA ASP A 3 -33.19 5.67 -28.58
C ASP A 3 -33.02 7.19 -28.45
N LEU A 4 -33.73 7.79 -27.49
CA LEU A 4 -33.47 9.17 -27.10
C LEU A 4 -31.98 9.29 -26.72
N PRO A 5 -31.25 10.30 -27.22
CA PRO A 5 -29.80 10.40 -27.04
C PRO A 5 -29.40 10.76 -25.60
N ILE A 6 -30.35 10.83 -24.66
CA ILE A 6 -30.14 11.30 -23.29
C ILE A 6 -31.00 10.54 -22.28
N ILE A 7 -30.47 10.40 -21.06
CA ILE A 7 -31.15 9.88 -19.88
C ILE A 7 -31.61 11.08 -19.06
N PHE A 8 -32.90 11.18 -18.79
CA PHE A 8 -33.49 12.23 -17.95
C PHE A 8 -33.96 11.64 -16.63
N VAL A 9 -33.36 12.07 -15.51
CA VAL A 9 -33.74 11.60 -14.18
C VAL A 9 -33.99 12.79 -13.28
N LYS A 10 -35.27 12.98 -12.89
CA LYS A 10 -35.71 14.04 -11.95
C LYS A 10 -35.06 15.41 -12.24
N GLY A 11 -35.19 15.91 -13.46
CA GLY A 11 -34.69 17.24 -13.84
C GLY A 11 -33.22 17.31 -14.27
N PHE A 12 -32.44 16.23 -14.10
CA PHE A 12 -31.05 16.16 -14.56
C PHE A 12 -30.93 15.35 -15.84
N VAL A 13 -30.01 15.77 -16.70
CA VAL A 13 -29.70 15.17 -18.00
C VAL A 13 -28.36 14.46 -17.91
N PHE A 14 -28.31 13.24 -18.44
CA PHE A 14 -27.10 12.44 -18.61
C PHE A 14 -27.05 11.91 -20.04
N CYS A 15 -25.87 11.54 -20.53
CA CYS A 15 -25.78 10.84 -21.81
C CYS A 15 -26.32 9.41 -21.71
N THR A 16 -26.44 8.71 -22.84
CA THR A 16 -26.83 7.29 -22.90
C THR A 16 -25.90 6.38 -22.08
N HIS A 17 -24.62 6.73 -21.89
CA HIS A 17 -23.69 6.00 -21.01
C HIS A 17 -23.96 6.23 -19.50
N GLY A 18 -24.92 7.08 -19.15
CA GLY A 18 -25.28 7.40 -17.77
C GLY A 18 -24.40 8.46 -17.11
N ARG A 19 -23.57 9.15 -17.88
CA ARG A 19 -22.57 10.10 -17.36
C ARG A 19 -23.07 11.53 -17.60
N GLU A 20 -22.82 12.41 -16.64
CA GLU A 20 -23.16 13.83 -16.75
C GLU A 20 -22.13 14.56 -17.62
N PHE A 21 -20.85 14.22 -17.46
CA PHE A 21 -19.79 14.53 -18.40
C PHE A 21 -19.23 13.22 -18.95
N CYS A 22 -19.11 13.09 -20.27
CA CYS A 22 -18.70 11.85 -20.93
C CYS A 22 -17.71 12.14 -22.06
N SER A 23 -16.48 11.65 -21.95
CA SER A 23 -15.50 11.80 -23.03
C SER A 23 -15.78 10.91 -24.25
N GLU A 24 -16.61 9.86 -24.11
CA GLU A 24 -16.93 8.92 -25.20
C GLU A 24 -17.84 9.54 -26.25
N CYS A 25 -18.98 10.08 -25.80
CA CYS A 25 -19.90 10.81 -26.67
C CYS A 25 -19.62 12.32 -26.67
N THR A 26 -18.57 12.76 -25.97
CA THR A 26 -18.15 14.17 -25.82
C THR A 26 -19.20 15.10 -25.21
N MET A 27 -20.26 14.54 -24.62
CA MET A 27 -21.34 15.31 -24.01
C MET A 27 -20.93 15.84 -22.63
N ASP A 28 -21.20 17.12 -22.40
CA ASP A 28 -21.07 17.77 -21.10
C ASP A 28 -22.38 18.44 -20.70
N GLN A 29 -23.12 17.80 -19.80
CA GLN A 29 -24.42 18.26 -19.31
C GLN A 29 -24.30 19.08 -18.01
N ARG A 30 -23.08 19.28 -17.48
CA ARG A 30 -22.88 19.97 -16.20
C ARG A 30 -23.42 21.39 -16.24
N LYS A 31 -23.23 22.13 -17.33
CA LYS A 31 -23.78 23.50 -17.46
C LYS A 31 -25.30 23.50 -17.37
N GLN A 32 -25.95 22.59 -18.11
CA GLN A 32 -27.40 22.49 -18.14
C GLN A 32 -27.94 22.08 -16.76
N ASN A 33 -27.39 21.02 -16.17
CA ASN A 33 -27.78 20.53 -14.86
C ASN A 33 -27.49 21.53 -13.73
N SER A 34 -26.36 22.23 -13.77
CA SER A 34 -26.04 23.24 -12.75
C SER A 34 -26.93 24.47 -12.85
N SER A 35 -27.41 24.80 -14.05
CA SER A 35 -28.34 25.91 -14.24
C SER A 35 -29.69 25.63 -13.59
N THR A 36 -30.12 24.37 -13.48
CA THR A 36 -31.38 24.01 -12.78
C THR A 36 -31.27 24.16 -11.27
N ILE A 37 -30.05 24.18 -10.72
CA ILE A 37 -29.76 24.30 -9.28
C ILE A 37 -28.87 25.51 -8.96
N GLU A 38 -28.89 26.55 -9.82
CA GLU A 38 -27.96 27.68 -9.73
C GLU A 38 -28.08 28.42 -8.38
N LYS A 39 -29.32 28.64 -7.92
CA LYS A 39 -29.58 29.39 -6.68
C LYS A 39 -28.99 28.68 -5.47
N GLU A 40 -29.16 27.37 -5.42
CA GLU A 40 -28.68 26.48 -4.37
C GLU A 40 -27.15 26.43 -4.37
N LEU A 41 -26.52 26.36 -5.55
CA LEU A 41 -25.06 26.38 -5.68
C LEU A 41 -24.46 27.72 -5.23
N LEU A 42 -25.03 28.85 -5.65
CA LEU A 42 -24.56 30.18 -5.25
C LEU A 42 -24.75 30.43 -3.75
N ALA A 43 -25.83 29.92 -3.16
CA ALA A 43 -26.05 29.98 -1.72
C ALA A 43 -25.06 29.09 -0.93
N ALA A 44 -24.74 27.91 -1.46
CA ALA A 44 -23.82 26.97 -0.81
C ALA A 44 -22.34 27.39 -0.91
N PHE A 45 -21.97 28.16 -1.93
CA PHE A 45 -20.59 28.59 -2.21
C PHE A 45 -20.51 30.10 -2.49
N PRO A 46 -20.78 30.95 -1.49
CA PRO A 46 -20.76 32.40 -1.68
C PRO A 46 -19.36 32.88 -2.08
N GLY A 47 -19.27 33.70 -3.14
CA GLY A 47 -18.02 34.29 -3.63
C GLY A 47 -17.25 33.45 -4.66
N ARG A 48 -17.69 32.22 -4.96
CA ARG A 48 -17.12 31.44 -6.07
C ARG A 48 -17.53 32.02 -7.42
N PRO A 49 -16.64 32.04 -8.43
CA PRO A 49 -17.00 32.44 -9.78
C PRO A 49 -18.12 31.57 -10.34
N LYS A 50 -19.16 32.19 -10.93
CA LYS A 50 -20.30 31.48 -11.53
C LYS A 50 -19.86 30.44 -12.55
N LYS A 51 -18.82 30.73 -13.33
CA LYS A 51 -18.26 29.79 -14.30
C LYS A 51 -17.73 28.51 -13.64
N GLU A 52 -17.06 28.63 -12.49
CA GLU A 52 -16.53 27.46 -11.78
C GLU A 52 -17.66 26.54 -11.28
N LEU A 53 -18.73 27.13 -10.76
CA LEU A 53 -19.87 26.37 -10.22
C LEU A 53 -20.75 25.76 -11.30
N LEU A 54 -20.92 26.43 -12.43
CA LEU A 54 -21.81 25.98 -13.49
C LEU A 54 -21.14 25.08 -14.53
N GLU A 55 -19.89 25.36 -14.90
CA GLU A 55 -19.20 24.68 -16.01
C GLU A 55 -18.07 23.79 -15.53
N ASP A 56 -17.26 24.25 -14.56
CA ASP A 56 -16.01 23.56 -14.18
C ASP A 56 -16.15 22.65 -12.95
N ARG A 57 -17.35 22.54 -12.36
CA ARG A 57 -17.57 21.70 -11.18
C ARG A 57 -17.33 20.21 -11.46
N PRO A 58 -17.02 19.40 -10.45
CA PRO A 58 -16.94 17.95 -10.61
C PRO A 58 -18.26 17.35 -11.13
N SER A 59 -18.14 16.33 -12.00
CA SER A 59 -19.28 15.53 -12.45
C SER A 59 -19.85 14.68 -11.30
N LEU A 60 -21.15 14.39 -11.37
CA LEU A 60 -21.77 13.33 -10.58
C LEU A 60 -21.27 11.94 -11.03
N GLU A 61 -21.44 10.97 -10.13
CA GLU A 61 -21.25 9.54 -10.44
C GLU A 61 -22.21 9.08 -11.55
N ASN A 62 -21.88 7.96 -12.19
CA ASN A 62 -22.70 7.41 -13.26
C ASN A 62 -24.11 7.10 -12.74
N VAL A 63 -25.13 7.73 -13.34
CA VAL A 63 -26.53 7.62 -12.93
C VAL A 63 -27.05 6.18 -13.05
N ARG A 64 -26.47 5.36 -13.93
CA ARG A 64 -26.82 3.93 -14.06
C ARG A 64 -26.44 3.11 -12.84
N SER A 65 -25.58 3.63 -11.94
CA SER A 65 -25.35 3.00 -10.64
C SER A 65 -26.58 3.14 -9.71
N LEU A 66 -27.34 4.23 -9.84
CA LEU A 66 -28.46 4.60 -8.98
C LEU A 66 -29.84 4.29 -9.59
N ALA A 67 -29.96 4.37 -10.91
CA ALA A 67 -31.21 4.33 -11.64
C ALA A 67 -31.28 3.17 -12.64
N VAL A 68 -32.50 2.69 -12.88
CA VAL A 68 -32.85 1.77 -13.97
C VAL A 68 -34.12 2.26 -14.67
N VAL A 69 -34.29 1.91 -15.93
CA VAL A 69 -35.48 2.28 -16.72
C VAL A 69 -36.73 1.66 -16.05
N SER A 70 -37.81 2.43 -16.02
CA SER A 70 -39.15 2.01 -15.59
C SER A 70 -39.99 1.61 -16.80
N ASP A 71 -41.05 0.84 -16.57
CA ASP A 71 -42.06 0.52 -17.58
C ASP A 71 -43.01 1.71 -17.84
N CYS A 72 -42.83 2.83 -17.13
CA CYS A 72 -43.62 4.05 -17.29
C CYS A 72 -42.89 5.08 -18.18
N VAL A 73 -43.69 5.90 -18.86
CA VAL A 73 -43.25 7.05 -19.64
C VAL A 73 -43.86 8.35 -19.12
N ASP A 74 -43.24 9.48 -19.42
CA ASP A 74 -43.80 10.80 -19.12
C ASP A 74 -44.87 11.23 -20.16
N ASN A 75 -45.39 12.45 -20.00
CA ASN A 75 -46.42 13.02 -20.88
C ASN A 75 -45.95 13.22 -22.33
N MET A 76 -44.65 13.15 -22.59
CA MET A 76 -44.04 13.25 -23.91
C MET A 76 -43.61 11.88 -24.46
N GLY A 77 -43.94 10.79 -23.75
CA GLY A 77 -43.57 9.43 -24.13
C GLY A 77 -42.10 9.06 -23.82
N LEU A 78 -41.40 9.86 -23.02
CA LEU A 78 -40.00 9.61 -22.64
C LEU A 78 -39.94 8.61 -21.47
N PRO A 79 -38.98 7.66 -21.46
CA PRO A 79 -38.84 6.69 -20.37
C PRO A 79 -38.58 7.37 -19.02
N LEU A 80 -39.33 6.95 -17.99
CA LEU A 80 -39.08 7.33 -16.61
C LEU A 80 -38.09 6.36 -15.95
N TYR A 81 -37.42 6.81 -14.89
CA TYR A 81 -36.39 6.03 -14.20
C TYR A 81 -36.79 5.77 -12.75
N LYS A 82 -36.60 4.52 -12.32
CA LYS A 82 -36.76 4.09 -10.92
C LYS A 82 -35.41 3.91 -10.25
N CYS A 83 -35.33 4.24 -8.96
CA CYS A 83 -34.11 4.00 -8.20
C CYS A 83 -33.91 2.51 -7.91
N LYS A 84 -32.66 2.04 -7.87
CA LYS A 84 -32.35 0.63 -7.58
C LYS A 84 -32.65 0.20 -6.15
N ILE A 85 -32.64 1.15 -5.21
CA ILE A 85 -32.78 0.87 -3.77
C ILE A 85 -34.25 0.75 -3.39
N HIS A 86 -35.05 1.77 -3.69
CA HIS A 86 -36.46 1.82 -3.28
C HIS A 86 -37.44 1.41 -4.38
N SER A 87 -36.96 1.19 -5.61
CA SER A 87 -37.79 0.92 -6.79
C SER A 87 -38.82 2.00 -7.14
N GLY A 88 -38.78 3.16 -6.46
CA GLY A 88 -39.63 4.31 -6.74
C GLY A 88 -39.17 5.09 -7.97
N ILE A 89 -40.13 5.46 -8.82
CA ILE A 89 -39.92 6.39 -9.95
C ILE A 89 -39.61 7.77 -9.42
N ASN A 90 -38.60 8.44 -9.98
CA ASN A 90 -38.17 9.78 -9.55
C ASN A 90 -37.98 9.90 -8.03
N CYS A 91 -37.44 8.85 -7.41
CA CYS A 91 -37.30 8.73 -5.97
C CYS A 91 -36.64 9.95 -5.32
N ASP A 92 -37.33 10.57 -4.36
CA ASP A 92 -36.87 11.81 -3.74
C ASP A 92 -35.59 11.66 -2.94
N SER A 93 -35.38 10.50 -2.31
CA SER A 93 -34.19 10.24 -1.50
C SER A 93 -32.97 9.82 -2.32
N CYS A 94 -33.17 9.13 -3.45
CA CYS A 94 -32.06 8.62 -4.29
C CYS A 94 -31.62 9.61 -5.38
N PHE A 95 -32.52 10.50 -5.81
CA PHE A 95 -32.26 11.48 -6.88
C PHE A 95 -32.28 12.91 -6.33
N ASP A 96 -31.81 13.10 -5.10
CA ASP A 96 -31.66 14.42 -4.50
C ASP A 96 -30.36 15.08 -5.00
N TRP A 97 -30.42 15.67 -6.19
CA TRP A 97 -29.23 16.12 -6.92
C TRP A 97 -28.51 17.29 -6.23
N VAL A 98 -29.24 18.21 -5.61
CA VAL A 98 -28.66 19.39 -4.95
C VAL A 98 -27.63 19.01 -3.88
N PRO A 99 -27.98 18.24 -2.82
CA PRO A 99 -27.01 17.83 -1.82
C PRO A 99 -25.93 16.92 -2.40
N MET A 100 -26.22 16.10 -3.42
CA MET A 100 -25.20 15.29 -4.07
C MET A 100 -24.13 16.14 -4.77
N VAL A 101 -24.53 17.15 -5.55
CA VAL A 101 -23.62 18.07 -6.23
C VAL A 101 -22.83 18.89 -5.20
N ILE A 102 -23.50 19.46 -4.19
CA ILE A 102 -22.83 20.24 -3.13
C ILE A 102 -21.82 19.37 -2.38
N LYS A 103 -22.21 18.14 -2.01
CA LYS A 103 -21.32 17.18 -1.33
C LYS A 103 -20.11 16.86 -2.21
N ARG A 104 -20.31 16.67 -3.52
CA ARG A 104 -19.21 16.39 -4.46
C ARG A 104 -18.25 17.56 -4.58
N ILE A 105 -18.73 18.80 -4.70
CA ILE A 105 -17.89 19.99 -4.74
C ILE A 105 -17.08 20.11 -3.44
N LYS A 106 -17.74 20.02 -2.28
CA LYS A 106 -17.08 20.07 -0.95
C LYS A 106 -16.04 18.96 -0.78
N ALA A 107 -16.34 17.75 -1.27
CA ALA A 107 -15.40 16.63 -1.22
C ALA A 107 -14.13 16.93 -2.01
N VAL A 108 -14.25 17.45 -3.22
CA VAL A 108 -13.09 17.85 -4.04
C VAL A 108 -12.34 19.03 -3.43
N GLU A 109 -13.02 20.05 -2.89
CA GLU A 109 -12.37 21.16 -2.19
C GLU A 109 -11.57 20.69 -0.96
N SER A 110 -12.09 19.69 -0.22
CA SER A 110 -11.41 19.13 0.94
C SER A 110 -10.10 18.40 0.61
N LEU A 111 -9.92 17.99 -0.65
CA LEU A 111 -8.67 17.37 -1.11
C LEU A 111 -7.53 18.39 -1.19
N GLY A 112 -7.83 19.67 -1.43
CA GLY A 112 -6.82 20.70 -1.72
C GLY A 112 -6.03 20.32 -2.97
N ASP A 113 -4.70 20.38 -2.90
CA ASP A 113 -3.82 19.97 -4.01
C ASP A 113 -3.71 18.44 -4.17
N ARG A 114 -4.34 17.65 -3.31
CA ARG A 114 -4.24 16.19 -3.36
C ARG A 114 -5.09 15.61 -4.50
N ILE A 115 -4.59 14.53 -5.07
CA ILE A 115 -5.31 13.76 -6.07
C ILE A 115 -6.35 12.86 -5.39
N GLU A 116 -7.57 12.82 -5.94
CA GLU A 116 -8.59 11.88 -5.50
C GLU A 116 -8.21 10.43 -5.84
N ILE A 117 -8.26 9.57 -4.83
CA ILE A 117 -8.04 8.13 -4.96
C ILE A 117 -9.35 7.43 -4.63
N ASP A 118 -10.03 6.96 -5.67
CA ASP A 118 -11.22 6.13 -5.53
C ASP A 118 -10.78 4.68 -5.35
N ALA A 119 -10.55 4.31 -4.09
CA ALA A 119 -10.18 2.96 -3.71
C ALA A 119 -11.11 2.50 -2.59
N THR A 120 -11.90 1.47 -2.87
CA THR A 120 -12.73 0.79 -1.90
C THR A 120 -11.86 0.19 -0.78
N ARG A 121 -12.50 -0.09 0.36
CA ARG A 121 -11.83 -0.79 1.46
C ARG A 121 -11.19 -2.11 1.02
N GLN A 122 -11.84 -2.88 0.15
CA GLN A 122 -11.32 -4.15 -0.34
C GLN A 122 -10.07 -3.96 -1.20
N GLU A 123 -10.05 -2.93 -2.04
CA GLU A 123 -8.87 -2.59 -2.84
C GLU A 123 -7.71 -2.14 -1.94
N LYS A 124 -7.95 -1.28 -0.94
CA LYS A 124 -6.91 -0.89 0.04
C LYS A 124 -6.30 -2.09 0.76
N LEU A 125 -7.13 -3.08 1.14
CA LEU A 125 -6.65 -4.34 1.71
C LEU A 125 -5.87 -5.18 0.69
N GLY A 126 -6.27 -5.17 -0.57
CA GLY A 126 -5.53 -5.76 -1.68
C GLY A 126 -4.16 -5.14 -1.90
N LEU A 127 -4.05 -3.80 -1.82
CA LEU A 127 -2.77 -3.08 -1.87
C LEU A 127 -1.85 -3.45 -0.71
N LEU A 128 -2.38 -3.52 0.52
CA LEU A 128 -1.62 -4.00 1.66
C LEU A 128 -1.12 -5.44 1.45
N ALA A 129 -1.99 -6.32 0.94
CA ALA A 129 -1.64 -7.70 0.67
C ALA A 129 -0.56 -7.83 -0.44
N SER A 130 -0.61 -6.99 -1.48
CA SER A 130 0.40 -6.97 -2.55
C SER A 130 1.78 -6.55 -2.04
N MET A 131 1.81 -5.68 -1.02
CA MET A 131 3.00 -5.25 -0.26
C MET A 131 3.43 -6.27 0.81
N GLY A 132 2.78 -7.44 0.92
CA GLY A 132 3.09 -8.49 1.88
C GLY A 132 2.41 -8.35 3.25
N VAL A 133 1.64 -7.28 3.47
CA VAL A 133 0.87 -7.02 4.69
C VAL A 133 -0.49 -7.70 4.60
N LYS A 134 -0.53 -8.99 4.94
CA LYS A 134 -1.76 -9.79 4.89
C LYS A 134 -2.58 -9.62 6.16
N LEU A 135 -3.75 -9.00 6.03
CA LEU A 135 -4.76 -8.91 7.07
C LEU A 135 -5.83 -10.00 6.86
N LEU A 136 -6.56 -10.35 7.93
CA LEU A 136 -7.65 -11.32 7.85
C LEU A 136 -8.75 -10.80 6.90
N PRO A 137 -9.34 -11.62 6.02
CA PRO A 137 -10.45 -11.19 5.16
C PRO A 137 -11.65 -10.68 5.94
N THR A 138 -11.87 -11.22 7.14
CA THR A 138 -12.94 -10.86 8.07
C THR A 138 -12.60 -9.67 8.99
N THR A 139 -11.51 -8.95 8.70
CA THR A 139 -11.03 -7.85 9.51
C THR A 139 -12.05 -6.71 9.65
N ARG A 140 -12.26 -6.29 10.90
CA ARG A 140 -13.13 -5.18 11.31
C ARG A 140 -12.33 -3.95 11.77
N ILE A 141 -11.06 -3.86 11.40
CA ILE A 141 -10.24 -2.68 11.67
C ILE A 141 -10.91 -1.45 11.04
N PRO A 142 -11.05 -0.31 11.74
CA PRO A 142 -11.62 0.91 11.18
C PRO A 142 -10.93 1.36 9.88
N GLU A 143 -11.64 2.07 9.02
CA GLU A 143 -11.09 2.52 7.73
C GLU A 143 -9.86 3.41 7.91
N GLU A 144 -9.88 4.32 8.88
CA GLU A 144 -8.76 5.21 9.19
C GLU A 144 -7.49 4.44 9.58
N ALA A 145 -7.66 3.28 10.22
CA ALA A 145 -6.57 2.41 10.61
C ALA A 145 -6.03 1.59 9.43
N VAL A 146 -6.87 1.21 8.46
CA VAL A 146 -6.42 0.64 7.17
C VAL A 146 -5.63 1.68 6.39
N ASP A 147 -6.13 2.90 6.29
CA ASP A 147 -5.42 4.01 5.62
C ASP A 147 -4.08 4.32 6.29
N LYS A 148 -4.05 4.32 7.63
CA LYS A 148 -2.80 4.50 8.38
C LYS A 148 -1.79 3.39 8.07
N ARG A 149 -2.23 2.13 8.03
CA ARG A 149 -1.35 1.00 7.68
C ARG A 149 -0.82 1.11 6.25
N LEU A 150 -1.65 1.51 5.29
CA LEU A 150 -1.21 1.72 3.91
C LEU A 150 -0.14 2.81 3.83
N ARG A 151 -0.35 3.95 4.53
CA ARG A 151 0.68 5.01 4.61
C ARG A 151 1.99 4.53 5.22
N SER A 152 1.92 3.76 6.30
CA SER A 152 3.12 3.20 6.94
C SER A 152 3.82 2.14 6.07
N ALA A 153 3.06 1.37 5.29
CA ALA A 153 3.62 0.42 4.33
C ALA A 153 4.35 1.15 3.19
N ILE A 154 3.78 2.25 2.68
CA ILE A 154 4.42 3.12 1.68
C ILE A 154 5.74 3.68 2.24
N ASP A 155 5.75 4.19 3.48
CA ASP A 155 6.98 4.69 4.10
C ASP A 155 8.04 3.62 4.26
N ALA A 156 7.64 2.41 4.66
CA ALA A 156 8.56 1.28 4.77
C ALA A 156 9.12 0.86 3.39
N ALA A 157 8.31 0.93 2.33
CA ALA A 157 8.75 0.61 0.97
C ALA A 157 9.66 1.67 0.35
N GLN A 158 9.49 2.95 0.72
CA GLN A 158 10.37 4.05 0.29
C GLN A 158 11.60 4.24 1.19
N TYR A 159 11.76 3.39 2.21
CA TYR A 159 12.76 3.54 3.28
C TYR A 159 12.76 4.95 3.90
N PHE A 160 11.58 5.56 3.95
CA PHE A 160 11.40 6.98 4.28
C PHE A 160 12.03 7.42 5.61
N PRO A 161 12.03 6.62 6.69
CA PRO A 161 12.66 7.03 7.95
C PRO A 161 14.11 7.53 7.80
N LYS A 162 14.88 7.01 6.83
CA LYS A 162 16.24 7.45 6.50
C LYS A 162 16.34 8.94 6.13
N PHE A 163 15.26 9.51 5.61
CA PHE A 163 15.21 10.87 5.07
C PHE A 163 14.29 11.79 5.87
N SER A 164 13.79 11.32 7.02
CA SER A 164 12.79 12.04 7.82
C SER A 164 13.28 13.40 8.33
N GLU A 165 14.59 13.53 8.58
CA GLU A 165 15.23 14.78 9.03
C GLU A 165 15.23 15.88 7.95
N HIS A 166 15.04 15.52 6.67
CA HIS A 166 15.00 16.47 5.56
C HIS A 166 13.60 17.08 5.34
N VAL A 167 12.60 16.70 6.13
CA VAL A 167 11.23 17.23 6.00
C VAL A 167 11.13 18.60 6.69
N PRO A 168 10.56 19.63 6.02
CA PRO A 168 10.06 19.63 4.65
C PRO A 168 11.19 19.69 3.62
N PHE A 169 11.13 18.82 2.60
CA PHE A 169 12.11 18.76 1.52
C PHE A 169 12.06 20.04 0.70
N ASN A 170 13.19 20.73 0.60
CA ASN A 170 13.41 21.73 -0.44
C ASN A 170 14.32 21.12 -1.52
N PRO A 171 13.79 20.69 -2.68
CA PRO A 171 14.60 20.10 -3.75
C PRO A 171 15.82 20.90 -4.17
N LYS A 172 15.75 22.25 -4.13
CA LYS A 172 16.89 23.11 -4.49
C LYS A 172 18.06 23.02 -3.51
N SER A 173 17.84 22.51 -2.31
CA SER A 173 18.92 22.30 -1.33
C SER A 173 19.81 21.09 -1.65
N PHE A 174 19.37 20.23 -2.58
CA PHE A 174 20.10 19.03 -2.96
C PHE A 174 20.82 19.20 -4.32
N PRO A 175 21.98 18.56 -4.51
CA PRO A 175 22.62 18.49 -5.82
C PRO A 175 21.72 17.86 -6.88
N VAL A 176 21.89 18.29 -8.14
CA VAL A 176 21.25 17.63 -9.29
C VAL A 176 21.83 16.23 -9.45
N TRP A 177 20.99 15.27 -9.84
CA TRP A 177 21.43 13.92 -10.15
C TRP A 177 22.39 13.93 -11.35
N PRO A 178 23.56 13.26 -11.29
CA PRO A 178 24.54 13.33 -12.36
C PRO A 178 24.10 12.52 -13.59
N ASP A 179 24.29 13.11 -14.79
CA ASP A 179 23.96 12.45 -16.08
C ASP A 179 24.76 11.16 -16.33
N SER A 180 25.89 10.98 -15.64
CA SER A 180 26.72 9.78 -15.74
C SER A 180 26.12 8.55 -15.04
N GLU A 181 25.10 8.73 -14.20
CA GLU A 181 24.48 7.66 -13.43
C GLU A 181 23.08 7.32 -13.97
N PRO A 182 22.89 6.16 -14.63
CA PRO A 182 21.59 5.80 -15.20
C PRO A 182 20.48 5.73 -14.14
N LEU A 183 19.43 6.51 -14.36
CA LEU A 183 18.31 6.65 -13.44
C LEU A 183 17.54 5.33 -13.31
N LYS A 184 17.37 4.56 -14.40
CA LYS A 184 16.74 3.24 -14.34
C LYS A 184 17.43 2.31 -13.33
N LYS A 185 18.76 2.36 -13.27
CA LYS A 185 19.54 1.56 -12.31
C LYS A 185 19.39 2.14 -10.90
N ALA A 186 19.47 3.46 -10.77
CA ALA A 186 19.42 4.15 -9.49
C ALA A 186 18.05 4.08 -8.80
N VAL A 187 16.94 3.90 -9.52
CA VAL A 187 15.60 3.67 -8.93
C VAL A 187 15.34 2.21 -8.57
N SER A 188 16.12 1.26 -9.11
CA SER A 188 15.91 -0.16 -8.82
C SER A 188 16.37 -0.48 -7.39
N ARG A 189 15.52 -1.21 -6.66
CA ARG A 189 15.78 -1.70 -5.30
C ARG A 189 15.37 -3.16 -5.29
N ASN A 190 16.24 -4.04 -4.81
CA ASN A 190 15.99 -5.49 -4.81
C ASN A 190 16.50 -6.13 -3.51
N ASN A 191 16.09 -7.38 -3.28
CA ASN A 191 16.68 -8.23 -2.26
C ASN A 191 17.25 -9.51 -2.89
N LEU A 192 17.97 -10.32 -2.11
CA LEU A 192 18.61 -11.54 -2.59
C LEU A 192 17.57 -12.58 -3.08
N ALA A 193 16.40 -12.65 -2.45
CA ALA A 193 15.33 -13.57 -2.86
C ALA A 193 14.75 -13.20 -4.23
N GLU A 194 14.56 -11.91 -4.50
CA GLU A 194 14.12 -11.39 -5.79
C GLU A 194 15.21 -11.61 -6.85
N ALA A 195 16.48 -11.35 -6.53
CA ALA A 195 17.59 -11.63 -7.45
C ALA A 195 17.67 -13.12 -7.83
N MET A 196 17.47 -14.03 -6.86
CA MET A 196 17.41 -15.47 -7.13
C MET A 196 16.23 -15.83 -8.05
N LYS A 197 15.05 -15.22 -7.87
CA LYS A 197 13.91 -15.44 -8.77
C LYS A 197 14.24 -14.99 -10.20
N VAL A 198 14.89 -13.85 -10.37
CA VAL A 198 15.36 -13.37 -11.68
C VAL A 198 16.34 -14.35 -12.32
N GLN A 199 17.28 -14.86 -11.54
CA GLN A 199 18.23 -15.85 -12.02
C GLN A 199 17.54 -17.14 -12.47
N VAL A 200 16.60 -17.66 -11.68
CA VAL A 200 15.81 -18.86 -12.03
C VAL A 200 14.97 -18.61 -13.29
N GLY A 201 14.26 -17.49 -13.36
CA GLY A 201 13.46 -17.12 -14.54
C GLY A 201 14.31 -16.99 -15.81
N SER A 202 15.54 -16.49 -15.70
CA SER A 202 16.48 -16.44 -16.83
C SER A 202 16.90 -17.82 -17.32
N MET A 203 16.87 -18.84 -16.46
CA MET A 203 17.18 -20.24 -16.82
C MET A 203 15.95 -20.98 -17.36
N THR A 204 14.76 -20.70 -16.85
CA THR A 204 13.52 -21.39 -17.24
C THR A 204 12.76 -20.71 -18.38
N GLY A 205 13.07 -19.44 -18.68
CA GLY A 205 12.32 -18.60 -19.61
C GLY A 205 11.03 -18.02 -19.00
N GLU A 206 10.76 -18.27 -17.71
CA GLU A 206 9.61 -17.71 -17.01
C GLU A 206 9.92 -16.29 -16.53
N ASP A 207 8.96 -15.37 -16.70
CA ASP A 207 9.05 -14.05 -16.09
C ASP A 207 8.83 -14.17 -14.57
N PRO A 208 9.81 -13.84 -13.73
CA PRO A 208 9.66 -13.89 -12.27
C PRO A 208 8.67 -12.85 -11.72
N PHE A 209 8.42 -11.78 -12.48
CA PHE A 209 7.62 -10.61 -12.10
C PHE A 209 6.73 -10.17 -13.26
N PRO A 210 5.79 -11.05 -13.67
CA PRO A 210 4.87 -10.75 -14.75
C PRO A 210 4.04 -9.50 -14.44
N LEU A 211 3.94 -8.61 -15.42
CA LEU A 211 3.15 -7.39 -15.33
C LEU A 211 1.69 -7.70 -14.97
N TYR A 212 1.06 -6.79 -14.23
CA TYR A 212 -0.37 -6.79 -13.89
C TYR A 212 -0.80 -7.89 -12.91
N GLN A 213 0.16 -8.58 -12.28
CA GLN A 213 -0.13 -9.62 -11.28
C GLN A 213 -0.01 -9.13 -9.84
N ASN A 214 0.80 -8.09 -9.60
CA ASN A 214 0.99 -7.55 -8.27
C ASN A 214 1.26 -6.04 -8.36
N ALA A 215 0.26 -5.25 -7.96
CA ALA A 215 0.31 -3.79 -8.01
C ALA A 215 1.57 -3.17 -7.37
N PHE A 216 2.13 -3.79 -6.32
CA PHE A 216 3.35 -3.29 -5.68
C PHE A 216 4.60 -3.54 -6.53
N ILE A 217 4.69 -4.69 -7.19
CA ILE A 217 5.75 -4.99 -8.15
C ILE A 217 5.60 -4.12 -9.41
N ASP A 218 4.36 -3.96 -9.89
CA ASP A 218 4.07 -3.14 -11.07
C ASP A 218 4.45 -1.67 -10.83
N VAL A 219 4.15 -1.08 -9.67
CA VAL A 219 4.61 0.29 -9.32
C VAL A 219 6.13 0.42 -9.36
N ARG A 220 6.88 -0.60 -8.92
CA ARG A 220 8.35 -0.61 -9.00
C ARG A 220 8.82 -0.65 -10.45
N GLN A 221 8.18 -1.44 -11.29
CA GLN A 221 8.46 -1.50 -12.73
C GLN A 221 8.09 -0.18 -13.43
N THR A 222 7.01 0.48 -13.02
CA THR A 222 6.64 1.83 -13.49
C THR A 222 7.70 2.86 -13.13
N LEU A 223 8.24 2.85 -11.90
CA LEU A 223 9.38 3.71 -11.52
C LEU A 223 10.63 3.43 -12.36
N MET A 224 10.92 2.15 -12.66
CA MET A 224 12.00 1.78 -13.56
C MET A 224 11.74 2.25 -15.01
N GLY A 225 10.49 2.25 -15.45
CA GLY A 225 10.05 2.83 -16.73
C GLY A 225 10.31 4.33 -16.78
N LEU A 226 9.92 5.07 -15.73
CA LEU A 226 10.22 6.50 -15.61
C LEU A 226 11.72 6.76 -15.63
N GLY A 227 12.52 5.98 -14.89
CA GLY A 227 13.98 6.06 -14.94
C GLY A 227 14.53 5.84 -16.35
N SER A 228 14.03 4.81 -17.05
CA SER A 228 14.40 4.53 -18.44
C SER A 228 13.98 5.64 -19.42
N PHE A 229 12.93 6.40 -19.13
CA PHE A 229 12.51 7.52 -19.96
C PHE A 229 13.47 8.69 -19.78
N VAL A 230 13.84 9.02 -18.55
CA VAL A 230 14.83 10.07 -18.26
C VAL A 230 16.19 9.75 -18.87
N ASP A 231 16.65 8.51 -18.78
CA ASP A 231 17.90 8.05 -19.40
C ASP A 231 17.91 8.24 -20.93
N LYS A 232 16.73 8.30 -21.56
CA LYS A 232 16.54 8.57 -22.99
C LYS A 232 16.25 10.04 -23.30
N GLY A 233 16.38 10.93 -22.32
CA GLY A 233 16.07 12.36 -22.45
C GLY A 233 14.58 12.71 -22.40
N LEU A 234 13.72 11.78 -21.97
CA LEU A 234 12.27 11.98 -21.89
C LEU A 234 11.86 12.34 -20.47
N GLN A 235 11.07 13.41 -20.32
CA GLN A 235 10.69 13.96 -19.02
C GLN A 235 9.19 13.85 -18.73
N THR A 236 8.42 13.20 -19.59
CA THR A 236 6.98 13.04 -19.44
C THR A 236 6.61 11.56 -19.40
N ALA A 237 5.45 11.25 -18.85
CA ALA A 237 4.85 9.92 -18.92
C ALA A 237 3.33 10.04 -18.91
N TYR A 238 2.68 9.24 -19.73
CA TYR A 238 1.24 9.05 -19.73
C TYR A 238 0.94 7.63 -19.24
N ILE A 239 0.42 7.52 -18.03
CA ILE A 239 0.19 6.25 -17.36
C ILE A 239 -1.30 5.98 -17.41
N GLU A 240 -1.74 5.00 -18.20
CA GLU A 240 -3.15 4.74 -18.50
C GLU A 240 -3.57 3.32 -18.07
N ASP A 241 -4.80 3.16 -17.60
CA ASP A 241 -5.39 1.84 -17.40
C ASP A 241 -5.82 1.26 -18.75
N ARG A 242 -5.94 -0.08 -18.82
CA ARG A 242 -6.26 -0.77 -20.08
C ARG A 242 -7.65 -0.44 -20.62
N GLU A 243 -8.57 -0.07 -19.74
CA GLU A 243 -9.95 0.31 -20.09
C GLU A 243 -10.07 1.79 -20.49
N GLU A 244 -8.96 2.54 -20.45
CA GLU A 244 -8.88 3.97 -20.75
C GLU A 244 -9.88 4.81 -19.92
N GLU A 245 -10.15 4.38 -18.69
CA GLU A 245 -11.01 5.09 -17.74
C GLU A 245 -10.24 6.10 -16.91
N HIS A 246 -8.96 5.83 -16.66
CA HIS A 246 -8.09 6.61 -15.78
C HIS A 246 -6.71 6.82 -16.39
N ALA A 247 -6.25 8.07 -16.36
CA ALA A 247 -4.93 8.45 -16.82
C ALA A 247 -4.19 9.29 -15.77
N ILE A 248 -2.89 9.08 -15.65
CA ILE A 248 -1.99 9.91 -14.87
C ILE A 248 -1.03 10.58 -15.86
N CYS A 249 -1.19 11.90 -15.99
CA CYS A 249 -0.23 12.74 -16.69
C CYS A 249 0.87 13.12 -15.72
N LEU A 250 2.10 12.72 -16.02
CA LEU A 250 3.26 12.97 -15.15
C LEU A 250 4.34 13.70 -15.95
N ARG A 251 4.88 14.77 -15.37
CA ARG A 251 6.11 15.40 -15.82
C ARG A 251 7.16 15.37 -14.73
N ILE A 252 8.34 14.86 -15.06
CA ILE A 252 9.55 14.93 -14.26
C ILE A 252 10.12 16.33 -14.42
N VAL A 253 10.18 17.07 -13.33
CA VAL A 253 10.71 18.44 -13.29
C VAL A 253 12.22 18.41 -13.22
N GLU A 254 12.75 17.62 -12.30
CA GLU A 254 14.17 17.50 -11.99
C GLU A 254 14.42 16.26 -11.13
N VAL A 255 15.66 15.80 -11.09
CA VAL A 255 16.10 14.70 -10.24
C VAL A 255 17.21 15.19 -9.34
N ARG A 256 17.12 14.88 -8.04
CA ARG A 256 18.04 15.34 -7.00
C ARG A 256 18.72 14.17 -6.30
N LYS A 257 19.99 14.32 -5.99
CA LYS A 257 20.76 13.38 -5.16
C LYS A 257 20.56 13.75 -3.69
N ILE A 258 19.81 12.95 -2.95
CA ILE A 258 19.50 13.21 -1.53
C ILE A 258 20.51 12.55 -0.59
N ALA A 259 21.12 11.45 -1.01
CA ALA A 259 22.28 10.82 -0.37
C ALA A 259 23.04 9.99 -1.41
N GLU A 260 24.13 9.34 -1.01
CA GLU A 260 24.88 8.45 -1.91
C GLU A 260 24.00 7.27 -2.37
N GLY A 261 23.83 7.12 -3.69
CA GLY A 261 22.92 6.11 -4.28
C GLY A 261 21.41 6.36 -4.06
N GLU A 262 21.02 7.45 -3.41
CA GLU A 262 19.62 7.78 -3.10
C GLU A 262 19.18 9.05 -3.82
N LEU A 263 18.00 9.00 -4.41
CA LEU A 263 17.50 10.05 -5.29
C LEU A 263 16.07 10.47 -4.95
N MET A 264 15.72 11.66 -5.38
CA MET A 264 14.37 12.21 -5.39
C MET A 264 14.02 12.68 -6.79
N ILE A 265 12.96 12.13 -7.37
CA ILE A 265 12.41 12.56 -8.66
C ILE A 265 11.29 13.55 -8.36
N VAL A 266 11.50 14.83 -8.64
CA VAL A 266 10.46 15.85 -8.45
C VAL A 266 9.52 15.81 -9.64
N VAL A 267 8.22 15.75 -9.38
CA VAL A 267 7.21 15.57 -10.42
C VAL A 267 6.04 16.55 -10.28
N LEU A 268 5.48 16.91 -11.43
CA LEU A 268 4.13 17.45 -11.53
C LEU A 268 3.22 16.34 -12.02
N VAL A 269 2.08 16.17 -11.37
CA VAL A 269 1.15 15.10 -11.69
C VAL A 269 -0.30 15.58 -11.74
N LEU A 270 -1.05 15.10 -12.72
CA LEU A 270 -2.48 15.28 -12.85
C LEU A 270 -3.15 13.93 -13.09
N LYS A 271 -4.20 13.62 -12.33
CA LYS A 271 -5.10 12.51 -12.63
C LYS A 271 -6.24 13.01 -13.51
N GLY A 272 -6.35 12.40 -14.69
CA GLY A 272 -7.52 12.41 -15.53
C GLY A 272 -8.40 11.21 -15.23
N THR A 273 -9.70 11.41 -15.26
CA THR A 273 -10.66 10.30 -15.40
C THR A 273 -11.58 10.64 -16.56
N ARG A 274 -12.17 9.62 -17.16
CA ARG A 274 -13.15 9.75 -18.24
C ARG A 274 -14.32 10.69 -17.90
N ASP A 275 -14.63 10.81 -16.61
CA ASP A 275 -15.75 11.58 -16.06
C ASP A 275 -15.32 12.87 -15.32
N SER A 276 -14.04 13.28 -15.42
CA SER A 276 -13.52 14.39 -14.62
C SER A 276 -13.49 15.74 -15.36
N PRO A 277 -13.73 16.88 -14.66
CA PRO A 277 -13.48 18.22 -15.18
C PRO A 277 -12.05 18.44 -15.71
N ASN A 278 -11.10 17.60 -15.28
CA ASN A 278 -9.71 17.70 -15.70
C ASN A 278 -9.45 17.18 -17.12
N VAL A 279 -10.42 16.57 -17.81
CA VAL A 279 -10.22 16.09 -19.19
C VAL A 279 -9.70 17.20 -20.10
N ARG A 280 -10.19 18.43 -19.95
CA ARG A 280 -9.66 19.56 -20.72
C ARG A 280 -8.19 19.85 -20.40
N SER A 281 -7.82 19.83 -19.11
CA SER A 281 -6.43 20.02 -18.68
C SER A 281 -5.50 18.88 -19.13
N VAL A 282 -5.99 17.65 -19.12
CA VAL A 282 -5.28 16.49 -19.68
C VAL A 282 -5.08 16.67 -21.18
N TYR A 283 -6.14 17.01 -21.92
CA TYR A 283 -6.07 17.23 -23.37
C TYR A 283 -5.09 18.36 -23.74
N ASP A 284 -5.18 19.49 -23.05
CA ASP A 284 -4.28 20.64 -23.25
C ASP A 284 -2.82 20.26 -22.97
N TRP A 285 -2.58 19.47 -21.91
CA TRP A 285 -1.23 18.97 -21.60
C TRP A 285 -0.72 17.99 -22.63
N VAL A 286 -1.54 17.01 -23.07
CA VAL A 286 -1.16 16.04 -24.11
C VAL A 286 -0.77 16.76 -25.41
N ARG A 287 -1.55 17.77 -25.83
CA ARG A 287 -1.20 18.60 -26.99
C ARG A 287 0.11 19.35 -26.81
N GLU A 288 0.35 19.91 -25.62
CA GLU A 288 1.59 20.61 -25.31
C GLU A 288 2.79 19.65 -25.32
N VAL A 289 2.65 18.42 -24.81
CA VAL A 289 3.70 17.38 -24.88
C VAL A 289 3.98 16.96 -26.32
N GLN A 290 2.95 16.70 -27.12
CA GLN A 290 3.10 16.30 -28.53
C GLN A 290 3.76 17.39 -29.38
N SER A 291 3.65 18.65 -28.98
CA SER A 291 4.36 19.77 -29.63
C SER A 291 5.86 19.81 -29.32
N LYS A 292 6.34 19.06 -28.32
CA LYS A 292 7.74 19.02 -27.89
C LYS A 292 8.48 17.81 -28.51
N PRO A 293 9.77 17.95 -28.80
CA PRO A 293 10.61 16.82 -29.20
C PRO A 293 10.75 15.82 -28.04
N GLY A 294 10.75 14.51 -28.33
CA GLY A 294 10.88 13.44 -27.32
C GLY A 294 9.76 12.39 -27.33
N GLY A 295 8.72 12.57 -28.15
CA GLY A 295 7.61 11.61 -28.19
C GLY A 295 6.76 11.62 -26.92
N PHE A 296 5.81 10.69 -26.86
CA PHE A 296 4.79 10.61 -25.82
C PHE A 296 4.85 9.22 -25.17
N PRO A 297 5.76 9.00 -24.22
CA PRO A 297 5.96 7.67 -23.64
C PRO A 297 4.75 7.28 -22.79
N ARG A 298 4.26 6.07 -23.04
CA ARG A 298 3.09 5.49 -22.38
C ARG A 298 3.48 4.34 -21.47
N ILE A 299 2.79 4.22 -20.34
CA ILE A 299 2.87 3.09 -19.43
C ILE A 299 1.45 2.57 -19.23
N TYR A 300 1.21 1.30 -19.54
CA TYR A 300 -0.04 0.64 -19.21
C TYR A 300 0.05 0.10 -17.79
N CYS A 301 -1.03 0.24 -17.03
CA CYS A 301 -1.07 -0.14 -15.62
C CYS A 301 -2.44 -0.72 -15.22
N THR A 302 -2.49 -1.38 -14.06
CA THR A 302 -3.78 -1.77 -13.45
C THR A 302 -4.38 -0.62 -12.63
N ALA A 303 -5.69 -0.65 -12.37
CA ALA A 303 -6.34 0.31 -11.48
C ALA A 303 -5.70 0.31 -10.07
N GLN A 304 -5.36 -0.87 -9.54
CA GLN A 304 -4.70 -1.01 -8.25
C GLN A 304 -3.28 -0.42 -8.25
N GLU A 305 -2.53 -0.59 -9.34
CA GLU A 305 -1.22 0.04 -9.53
C GLU A 305 -1.34 1.57 -9.52
N GLN A 306 -2.31 2.14 -10.25
CA GLN A 306 -2.56 3.59 -10.22
C GLN A 306 -2.92 4.08 -8.82
N GLN A 307 -3.83 3.38 -8.13
CA GLN A 307 -4.23 3.73 -6.77
C GLN A 307 -3.01 3.77 -5.83
N LEU A 308 -2.09 2.82 -5.94
CA LEU A 308 -0.88 2.77 -5.14
C LEU A 308 0.11 3.89 -5.52
N LEU A 309 0.36 4.12 -6.81
CA LEU A 309 1.23 5.20 -7.29
C LEU A 309 0.72 6.58 -6.84
N LEU A 310 -0.58 6.83 -6.99
CA LEU A 310 -1.21 8.06 -6.52
C LEU A 310 -1.16 8.19 -5.00
N SER A 311 -1.28 7.08 -4.25
CA SER A 311 -1.13 7.09 -2.80
C SER A 311 0.27 7.53 -2.38
N ILE A 312 1.30 7.04 -3.07
CA ILE A 312 2.71 7.45 -2.86
C ILE A 312 2.86 8.95 -3.15
N LEU A 313 2.36 9.42 -4.29
CA LEU A 313 2.46 10.83 -4.70
C LEU A 313 1.71 11.77 -3.75
N ASN A 314 0.52 11.41 -3.28
CA ASN A 314 -0.24 12.19 -2.31
C ASN A 314 0.42 12.24 -0.92
N GLN A 315 1.13 11.17 -0.55
CA GLN A 315 1.87 11.12 0.70
C GLN A 315 3.11 12.00 0.64
N ASN A 316 3.83 11.97 -0.48
CA ASN A 316 5.07 12.73 -0.67
C ASN A 316 4.84 14.21 -0.95
N SER A 317 3.73 14.60 -1.59
CA SER A 317 3.43 16.03 -1.81
C SER A 317 3.38 16.84 -0.52
N LYS A 318 2.88 16.23 0.57
CA LYS A 318 2.81 16.84 1.91
C LYS A 318 4.17 17.09 2.56
N ARG A 319 5.24 16.53 2.00
CA ARG A 319 6.59 16.57 2.57
C ARG A 319 7.47 17.59 1.89
N LEU A 320 6.99 18.28 0.85
CA LEU A 320 7.71 19.34 0.17
C LEU A 320 7.56 20.68 0.93
N SER A 321 8.62 21.48 0.90
CA SER A 321 8.58 22.85 1.39
C SER A 321 7.68 23.71 0.49
N SER A 322 6.86 24.56 1.11
CA SER A 322 6.03 25.56 0.42
C SER A 322 6.86 26.57 -0.40
N ASP A 323 8.14 26.75 -0.03
CA ASP A 323 9.04 27.71 -0.68
C ASP A 323 9.55 27.20 -2.03
N TYR A 324 9.41 25.90 -2.28
CA TYR A 324 9.84 25.30 -3.54
C TYR A 324 8.73 25.41 -4.60
N GLN A 325 8.93 26.34 -5.54
CA GLN A 325 8.04 26.55 -6.68
C GLN A 325 8.77 26.25 -7.99
N PRO A 326 8.53 25.08 -8.63
CA PRO A 326 9.14 24.74 -9.90
C PRO A 326 8.49 25.49 -11.06
N LYS A 327 9.21 25.58 -12.19
CA LYS A 327 8.65 26.11 -13.43
C LYS A 327 7.54 25.17 -13.94
N ARG A 328 6.36 25.74 -14.17
CA ARG A 328 5.18 25.06 -14.74
C ARG A 328 4.95 25.48 -16.19
N TRP A 329 4.42 24.57 -17.00
CA TRP A 329 3.89 24.87 -18.32
C TRP A 329 2.49 25.49 -18.24
N LYS A 330 1.98 25.99 -19.36
CA LYS A 330 0.66 26.65 -19.40
C LYS A 330 -0.47 25.67 -19.05
N SER A 331 -0.34 24.42 -19.48
CA SER A 331 -1.29 23.33 -19.19
C SER A 331 -1.21 22.77 -17.75
N GLU A 332 -0.22 23.19 -16.95
CA GLU A 332 0.11 22.56 -15.65
C GLU A 332 -0.45 23.30 -14.43
N SER A 333 -1.41 24.20 -14.63
CA SER A 333 -2.03 24.96 -13.54
C SER A 333 -2.73 24.08 -12.51
N LYS A 334 -3.31 22.95 -12.94
CA LYS A 334 -4.00 21.98 -12.06
C LYS A 334 -3.13 20.81 -11.60
N PHE A 335 -1.85 20.77 -11.95
CA PHE A 335 -0.98 19.65 -11.59
C PHE A 335 -0.55 19.76 -10.12
N MET A 336 -0.70 18.68 -9.36
CA MET A 336 -0.13 18.55 -8.03
C MET A 336 1.39 18.46 -8.11
N LEU A 337 2.10 19.20 -7.26
CA LEU A 337 3.54 19.03 -7.07
C LEU A 337 3.81 17.91 -6.06
N SER A 338 4.68 16.99 -6.41
CA SER A 338 5.08 15.87 -5.55
C SER A 338 6.51 15.40 -5.89
N PHE A 339 6.93 14.31 -5.27
CA PHE A 339 8.15 13.61 -5.62
C PHE A 339 8.00 12.09 -5.45
N LEU A 340 8.85 11.36 -6.16
CA LEU A 340 9.02 9.92 -6.05
C LEU A 340 10.40 9.62 -5.48
N LEU A 341 10.42 8.79 -4.44
CA LEU A 341 11.61 8.08 -4.00
C LEU A 341 11.56 6.66 -4.58
N PRO A 342 12.72 6.00 -4.76
CA PRO A 342 12.77 4.58 -5.08
C PRO A 342 11.86 3.76 -4.15
N VAL A 343 11.17 2.78 -4.72
CA VAL A 343 10.32 1.85 -3.99
C VAL A 343 10.99 0.49 -4.01
N GLY A 344 11.28 -0.05 -2.83
CA GLY A 344 11.95 -1.33 -2.67
C GLY A 344 11.16 -2.31 -1.80
N PRO A 345 11.62 -3.57 -1.71
CA PRO A 345 10.96 -4.59 -0.92
C PRO A 345 10.82 -4.15 0.54
N ILE A 346 9.66 -4.37 1.14
CA ILE A 346 9.45 -4.06 2.55
C ILE A 346 10.19 -5.09 3.40
N SER A 347 10.95 -4.61 4.38
CA SER A 347 11.67 -5.50 5.29
C SER A 347 10.71 -6.40 6.06
N GLN A 348 11.18 -7.60 6.41
CA GLN A 348 10.37 -8.55 7.17
C GLN A 348 9.91 -7.99 8.53
N ASP A 349 10.75 -7.22 9.20
CA ASP A 349 10.43 -6.55 10.47
C ASP A 349 9.25 -5.59 10.29
N ASP A 350 9.31 -4.74 9.26
CA ASP A 350 8.22 -3.80 8.96
C ASP A 350 6.93 -4.54 8.57
N ILE A 351 7.01 -5.60 7.74
CA ILE A 351 5.85 -6.45 7.45
C ILE A 351 5.28 -7.03 8.75
N GLY A 352 6.12 -7.49 9.67
CA GLY A 352 5.72 -8.00 10.98
C GLY A 352 4.93 -6.95 11.77
N LYS A 353 5.48 -5.74 11.91
CA LYS A 353 4.85 -4.61 12.60
C LYS A 353 3.54 -4.19 11.94
N LEU A 354 3.52 -4.08 10.61
CA LEU A 354 2.35 -3.69 9.81
C LEU A 354 1.25 -4.75 9.79
N SER A 355 1.59 -6.02 10.02
CA SER A 355 0.63 -7.14 10.08
C SER A 355 0.05 -7.35 11.49
N ASN A 356 0.68 -6.79 12.53
CA ASN A 356 0.31 -7.06 13.92
C ASN A 356 -0.77 -6.09 14.44
N HIS A 357 -1.47 -6.48 15.50
CA HIS A 357 -2.47 -5.67 16.20
C HIS A 357 -2.12 -5.59 17.67
N SER A 358 -2.02 -4.39 18.23
CA SER A 358 -1.99 -4.19 19.67
C SER A 358 -3.42 -4.30 20.21
N GLY A 359 -3.90 -5.53 20.44
CA GLY A 359 -5.25 -5.80 20.94
C GLY A 359 -6.00 -6.85 20.11
N CYS A 360 -7.31 -6.66 19.99
CA CYS A 360 -8.21 -7.61 19.33
C CYS A 360 -7.75 -7.93 17.89
N VAL A 361 -7.59 -9.22 17.57
CA VAL A 361 -7.10 -9.69 16.27
C VAL A 361 -8.00 -9.30 15.09
N LEU A 362 -9.29 -9.04 15.32
CA LEU A 362 -10.23 -8.64 14.27
C LEU A 362 -10.38 -7.14 14.10
N CYS A 363 -10.53 -6.38 15.20
CA CYS A 363 -10.85 -4.95 15.11
C CYS A 363 -9.73 -4.03 15.60
N GLY A 364 -8.70 -4.56 16.26
CA GLY A 364 -7.59 -3.79 16.81
C GLY A 364 -7.89 -3.06 18.13
N ASN A 365 -9.11 -3.16 18.68
CA ASN A 365 -9.43 -2.55 19.97
C ASN A 365 -8.59 -3.14 21.09
N LYS A 366 -8.08 -2.28 21.99
CA LYS A 366 -7.35 -2.71 23.18
C LYS A 366 -8.20 -3.69 23.99
N THR A 367 -7.58 -4.76 24.44
CA THR A 367 -8.23 -5.79 25.26
C THR A 367 -7.16 -6.47 26.12
N THR A 368 -7.60 -7.06 27.22
CA THR A 368 -6.79 -7.97 28.05
C THR A 368 -7.27 -9.41 27.93
N SER A 369 -8.39 -9.64 27.25
CA SER A 369 -9.01 -10.95 27.10
C SER A 369 -8.37 -11.74 25.97
N LYS A 370 -7.73 -12.85 26.35
CA LYS A 370 -7.05 -13.79 25.44
C LYS A 370 -7.90 -15.03 25.20
N CYS A 371 -7.61 -15.75 24.12
CA CYS A 371 -8.17 -17.10 23.95
C CYS A 371 -7.67 -18.01 25.09
N SER A 372 -8.56 -18.45 25.97
CA SER A 372 -8.22 -19.26 27.15
C SER A 372 -7.52 -20.58 26.84
N GLN A 373 -7.68 -21.10 25.62
CA GLN A 373 -7.10 -22.37 25.23
C GLN A 373 -5.68 -22.24 24.66
N CYS A 374 -5.44 -21.29 23.76
CA CYS A 374 -4.16 -21.21 23.03
C CYS A 374 -3.30 -20.01 23.45
N LEU A 375 -3.89 -19.01 24.12
CA LEU A 375 -3.26 -17.75 24.54
C LEU A 375 -2.53 -17.00 23.41
N SER A 376 -2.79 -17.33 22.15
CA SER A 376 -2.06 -16.79 20.98
C SER A 376 -2.76 -15.65 20.27
N VAL A 377 -3.99 -15.32 20.66
CA VAL A 377 -4.78 -14.23 20.08
C VAL A 377 -5.63 -13.57 21.15
N GLU A 378 -5.91 -12.29 20.91
CA GLU A 378 -6.69 -11.41 21.78
C GLU A 378 -8.03 -11.06 21.14
N TYR A 379 -9.07 -10.93 21.97
CA TYR A 379 -10.42 -10.54 21.55
C TYR A 379 -10.98 -9.49 22.49
N CYS A 380 -11.63 -8.45 21.95
CA CYS A 380 -12.35 -7.46 22.79
C CYS A 380 -13.70 -7.99 23.31
N GLY A 381 -14.14 -9.17 22.87
CA GLY A 381 -15.39 -9.78 23.30
C GLY A 381 -15.75 -11.03 22.49
N ARG A 382 -16.82 -11.73 22.92
CA ARG A 382 -17.29 -12.98 22.31
C ARG A 382 -17.68 -12.83 20.84
N GLU A 383 -18.18 -11.66 20.45
CA GLU A 383 -18.60 -11.41 19.06
C GLU A 383 -17.41 -11.45 18.09
N CYS A 384 -16.29 -10.80 18.44
CA CYS A 384 -15.07 -10.89 17.65
C CYS A 384 -14.49 -12.31 17.66
N GLN A 385 -14.56 -13.00 18.80
CA GLN A 385 -14.12 -14.39 18.88
C GLN A 385 -14.92 -15.30 17.95
N LYS A 386 -16.26 -15.21 17.94
CA LYS A 386 -17.14 -16.04 17.11
C LYS A 386 -16.85 -15.88 15.62
N VAL A 387 -16.62 -14.65 15.16
CA VAL A 387 -16.33 -14.34 13.75
C VAL A 387 -15.00 -14.96 13.34
N HIS A 388 -13.94 -14.76 14.13
CA HIS A 388 -12.61 -15.30 13.84
C HIS A 388 -12.51 -16.81 14.09
N TRP A 389 -13.43 -17.40 14.86
CA TRP A 389 -13.33 -18.80 15.30
C TRP A 389 -13.22 -19.78 14.14
N LYS A 390 -13.89 -19.54 13.01
CA LYS A 390 -13.80 -20.41 11.83
C LYS A 390 -12.35 -20.56 11.34
N GLU A 391 -11.62 -19.44 11.30
CA GLU A 391 -10.21 -19.38 10.88
C GLU A 391 -9.27 -19.85 12.02
N HIS A 392 -9.59 -19.49 13.27
CA HIS A 392 -8.73 -19.76 14.42
C HIS A 392 -8.83 -21.18 14.98
N LYS A 393 -9.97 -21.87 14.84
CA LYS A 393 -10.27 -23.15 15.52
C LYS A 393 -9.19 -24.21 15.29
N GLN A 394 -8.68 -24.33 14.06
CA GLN A 394 -7.66 -25.32 13.72
C GLN A 394 -6.33 -25.02 14.45
N GLN A 395 -5.89 -23.76 14.41
CA GLN A 395 -4.69 -23.30 15.12
C GLN A 395 -4.84 -23.39 16.65
N CYS A 396 -6.01 -23.05 17.18
CA CYS A 396 -6.29 -23.12 18.61
C CYS A 396 -6.21 -24.57 19.13
N LYS A 397 -6.74 -25.51 18.34
CA LYS A 397 -6.67 -26.94 18.65
C LYS A 397 -5.25 -27.49 18.53
N SER A 398 -4.44 -27.01 17.58
CA SER A 398 -3.07 -27.52 17.40
C SER A 398 -2.17 -27.23 18.59
N LEU A 399 -2.43 -26.17 19.35
CA LEU A 399 -1.66 -25.78 20.53
C LEU A 399 -2.04 -26.54 21.82
N LYS A 400 -3.19 -27.22 21.85
CA LYS A 400 -3.69 -27.88 23.06
C LYS A 400 -2.86 -29.14 23.37
N GLY A 401 -2.35 -29.24 24.59
CA GLY A 401 -1.57 -30.41 25.03
C GLY A 401 -0.22 -30.54 24.32
N GLY A 402 0.36 -29.42 23.89
CA GLY A 402 1.73 -29.39 23.39
C GLY A 402 2.76 -29.51 24.51
N ASN A 403 3.92 -30.06 24.17
CA ASN A 403 5.06 -30.24 25.05
C ASN A 403 5.93 -28.98 25.02
N TRP A 404 5.83 -28.19 26.10
CA TRP A 404 6.57 -26.96 26.28
C TRP A 404 7.90 -27.23 26.98
N SER A 405 9.01 -26.86 26.33
CA SER A 405 10.35 -26.92 26.91
C SER A 405 10.85 -25.50 27.18
N THR A 406 11.21 -25.21 28.43
CA THR A 406 11.87 -23.95 28.79
C THR A 406 13.32 -24.00 28.35
N VAL A 407 13.75 -22.97 27.63
CA VAL A 407 15.12 -22.81 27.14
C VAL A 407 15.73 -21.52 27.68
N ALA A 408 17.00 -21.60 28.07
CA ALA A 408 17.80 -20.43 28.39
C ALA A 408 18.19 -19.71 27.09
N VAL A 409 17.89 -18.41 27.02
CA VAL A 409 18.26 -17.52 25.93
C VAL A 409 19.77 -17.29 25.98
N SER A 410 20.49 -17.87 25.02
CA SER A 410 21.92 -17.60 24.84
C SER A 410 22.13 -16.78 23.59
N LEU A 411 22.79 -15.64 23.73
CA LEU A 411 23.02 -14.73 22.60
C LEU A 411 24.32 -15.04 21.84
N THR A 412 25.08 -16.05 22.29
CA THR A 412 26.34 -16.46 21.68
C THR A 412 26.11 -17.61 20.69
N PRO A 413 26.69 -17.61 19.48
CA PRO A 413 26.49 -18.68 18.50
C PRO A 413 27.16 -20.03 18.85
N ALA A 414 28.27 -20.02 19.62
CA ALA A 414 28.92 -21.12 20.37
C ALA A 414 30.42 -20.80 20.60
N SER A 415 31.05 -21.57 21.49
CA SER A 415 32.39 -21.44 22.08
C SER A 415 33.58 -21.62 21.11
N VAL A 416 33.80 -20.68 20.19
CA VAL A 416 35.11 -20.55 19.54
C VAL A 416 35.68 -19.20 19.91
N ALA A 417 36.64 -19.20 20.84
CA ALA A 417 37.54 -18.08 21.02
C ALA A 417 38.15 -17.74 19.65
N GLY A 418 37.77 -16.60 19.08
CA GLY A 418 38.40 -16.04 17.89
C GLY A 418 37.67 -16.17 16.55
N SER A 419 36.44 -16.68 16.47
CA SER A 419 35.72 -16.71 15.17
C SER A 419 34.93 -15.41 14.93
N PRO A 420 35.18 -14.67 13.84
CA PRO A 420 34.50 -13.41 13.57
C PRO A 420 33.02 -13.66 13.28
N TYR A 421 32.19 -12.94 14.04
CA TYR A 421 30.73 -12.81 14.00
C TYR A 421 30.02 -13.35 12.74
N LEU A 422 29.11 -14.31 12.93
CA LEU A 422 28.16 -14.75 11.91
C LEU A 422 27.27 -13.57 11.49
N VAL A 423 27.44 -13.10 10.25
CA VAL A 423 26.56 -12.09 9.65
C VAL A 423 25.23 -12.76 9.29
N HIS A 424 24.14 -12.32 9.92
CA HIS A 424 22.80 -12.78 9.61
C HIS A 424 22.28 -12.14 8.33
N ILE A 425 22.41 -12.83 7.20
CA ILE A 425 21.85 -12.39 5.93
C ILE A 425 20.40 -12.88 5.82
N ASN A 426 19.45 -11.95 5.79
CA ASN A 426 18.06 -12.25 5.45
C ASN A 426 17.86 -12.01 3.94
N ASN A 427 17.53 -13.05 3.19
CA ASN A 427 17.38 -12.93 1.75
C ASN A 427 16.25 -11.97 1.32
N ASN A 428 15.28 -11.72 2.22
CA ASN A 428 14.17 -10.79 1.97
C ASN A 428 14.46 -9.36 2.45
N SER A 429 15.60 -9.12 3.11
CA SER A 429 15.99 -7.77 3.51
C SER A 429 16.45 -6.96 2.30
N PRO A 430 16.10 -5.66 2.22
CA PRO A 430 16.69 -4.76 1.24
C PRO A 430 18.21 -4.77 1.30
N LEU A 431 18.87 -4.83 0.15
CA LEU A 431 20.34 -4.75 0.10
C LEU A 431 20.84 -3.40 0.62
N GLU A 432 20.07 -2.34 0.39
CA GLU A 432 20.38 -0.95 0.77
C GLU A 432 20.08 -0.67 2.26
N ARG A 433 19.60 -1.65 3.03
CA ARG A 433 19.31 -1.53 4.47
C ARG A 433 20.30 -2.34 5.31
N THR A 434 21.56 -2.43 4.89
CA THR A 434 22.65 -2.90 5.76
C THR A 434 22.93 -1.82 6.81
N ASP A 435 22.05 -1.74 7.79
CA ASP A 435 22.14 -0.80 8.88
C ASP A 435 23.13 -1.34 9.92
N SER A 436 24.39 -0.92 9.79
CA SER A 436 25.46 -1.18 10.75
C SER A 436 25.03 -0.83 12.18
N SER A 437 24.20 0.21 12.34
CA SER A 437 23.78 0.73 13.63
C SER A 437 22.87 -0.22 14.41
N ALA A 438 21.98 -0.95 13.73
CA ALA A 438 21.14 -1.97 14.38
C ALA A 438 21.99 -3.15 14.89
N LEU A 439 23.06 -3.49 14.17
CA LEU A 439 24.02 -4.51 14.56
C LEU A 439 24.87 -4.03 15.76
N GLU A 440 25.27 -2.76 15.78
CA GLU A 440 26.01 -2.12 16.88
C GLU A 440 25.16 -1.91 18.14
N GLN A 441 23.88 -1.54 18.00
CA GLN A 441 22.93 -1.43 19.10
C GLN A 441 22.68 -2.80 19.71
N THR A 442 22.44 -3.82 18.87
CA THR A 442 22.34 -5.21 19.32
C THR A 442 23.63 -5.59 20.07
N ARG A 443 24.80 -5.33 19.50
CA ARG A 443 26.11 -5.57 20.14
C ARG A 443 26.24 -4.88 21.51
N ALA A 444 25.77 -3.65 21.65
CA ALA A 444 25.79 -2.91 22.91
C ALA A 444 24.85 -3.53 23.95
N ASP A 445 23.63 -3.91 23.56
CA ASP A 445 22.66 -4.57 24.44
C ASP A 445 23.11 -5.97 24.86
N LEU A 446 23.81 -6.69 23.96
CA LEU A 446 24.47 -7.97 24.21
C LEU A 446 25.58 -7.85 25.28
N LEU A 447 26.43 -6.83 25.15
CA LEU A 447 27.50 -6.56 26.13
C LEU A 447 26.93 -6.11 27.48
N ALA A 448 25.81 -5.38 27.48
CA ALA A 448 25.14 -4.88 28.68
C ALA A 448 24.30 -5.95 29.40
N LYS A 449 24.17 -7.18 28.88
CA LYS A 449 23.28 -8.24 29.40
C LYS A 449 21.87 -7.73 29.66
N LYS A 450 21.33 -6.87 28.78
CA LYS A 450 19.93 -6.43 28.91
C LYS A 450 19.00 -7.55 28.40
N PRO A 451 17.89 -7.83 29.09
CA PRO A 451 16.93 -8.80 28.59
C PRO A 451 16.30 -8.30 27.29
N PRO A 452 16.02 -9.19 26.31
CA PRO A 452 15.35 -8.80 25.08
C PRO A 452 13.97 -8.19 25.37
N THR A 453 13.60 -7.15 24.62
CA THR A 453 12.33 -6.45 24.75
C THR A 453 11.15 -7.42 24.59
N ASN A 454 10.27 -7.49 25.60
CA ASN A 454 9.09 -8.33 25.53
C ASN A 454 7.92 -7.62 24.83
N ILE A 455 7.90 -7.62 23.50
CA ILE A 455 6.79 -7.04 22.73
C ILE A 455 5.54 -7.93 22.69
N HIS A 456 5.64 -9.20 23.13
CA HIS A 456 4.56 -10.19 23.07
C HIS A 456 3.82 -10.34 24.41
N GLY A 457 4.33 -9.75 25.50
CA GLY A 457 3.79 -9.93 26.85
C GLY A 457 3.77 -11.42 27.24
N ASP A 458 2.64 -11.88 27.75
CA ASP A 458 2.42 -13.31 28.08
C ASP A 458 1.77 -14.10 26.93
N GLN A 459 1.64 -13.50 25.74
CA GLN A 459 0.99 -14.14 24.60
C GLN A 459 1.90 -15.23 24.02
N ALA A 460 1.30 -16.33 23.57
CA ALA A 460 2.01 -17.30 22.75
C ALA A 460 2.20 -16.72 21.33
N PHE A 461 3.42 -16.73 20.84
CA PHE A 461 3.79 -16.21 19.52
C PHE A 461 4.62 -17.23 18.75
N LEU A 462 4.82 -17.01 17.46
CA LEU A 462 5.65 -17.92 16.65
C LEU A 462 7.12 -17.51 16.70
N VAL A 463 7.99 -18.51 16.75
CA VAL A 463 9.43 -18.40 16.49
C VAL A 463 9.82 -19.29 15.32
N LYS A 464 10.84 -18.86 14.59
CA LYS A 464 11.54 -19.68 13.59
C LYS A 464 12.82 -20.20 14.21
N ILE A 465 13.00 -21.52 14.14
CA ILE A 465 14.19 -22.24 14.60
C ILE A 465 14.92 -22.71 13.35
N GLN A 466 16.17 -22.31 13.18
CA GLN A 466 16.95 -22.56 11.97
C GLN A 466 18.30 -23.16 12.32
N ARG A 467 18.65 -24.30 11.71
CA ARG A 467 19.99 -24.88 11.87
C ARG A 467 21.05 -24.08 11.09
N PRO A 468 22.34 -24.16 11.47
CA PRO A 468 23.41 -23.58 10.68
C PRO A 468 23.35 -24.06 9.23
N LEU A 469 23.53 -23.14 8.29
CA LEU A 469 23.57 -23.47 6.86
C LEU A 469 24.85 -24.22 6.48
N VAL A 470 25.91 -24.05 7.26
CA VAL A 470 27.22 -24.69 7.09
C VAL A 470 27.58 -25.40 8.39
N GLY A 471 27.83 -26.70 8.31
CA GLY A 471 28.10 -27.57 9.46
C GLY A 471 26.82 -28.15 10.09
N SER A 472 26.83 -29.44 10.41
CA SER A 472 25.67 -30.18 10.93
C SER A 472 25.48 -30.10 12.46
N THR A 473 26.41 -29.46 13.19
CA THR A 473 26.53 -29.57 14.65
C THR A 473 26.68 -28.23 15.40
N GLY A 474 26.17 -27.12 14.86
CA GLY A 474 26.20 -25.81 15.53
C GLY A 474 24.88 -25.40 16.20
N ALA A 475 24.91 -24.34 17.01
CA ALA A 475 23.71 -23.85 17.69
C ALA A 475 22.64 -23.37 16.70
N MET A 476 21.37 -23.65 16.99
CA MET A 476 20.25 -23.26 16.14
C MET A 476 19.81 -21.82 16.43
N LEU A 477 19.61 -21.01 15.39
CA LEU A 477 19.12 -19.64 15.53
C LEU A 477 17.61 -19.64 15.76
N VAL A 478 17.15 -18.93 16.79
CA VAL A 478 15.74 -18.76 17.16
C VAL A 478 15.39 -17.28 17.18
N TYR A 479 14.33 -16.89 16.47
CA TYR A 479 13.84 -15.50 16.42
C TYR A 479 12.35 -15.44 16.11
N ASP A 480 11.71 -14.33 16.46
CA ASP A 480 10.30 -14.07 16.12
C ASP A 480 10.16 -13.36 14.75
N ARG A 481 8.91 -13.21 14.29
CA ARG A 481 8.61 -12.62 12.97
C ARG A 481 9.01 -11.15 12.86
N GLN A 482 8.93 -10.40 13.95
CA GLN A 482 9.30 -8.97 14.00
C GLN A 482 10.80 -8.77 14.25
N ARG A 483 11.59 -9.85 14.41
CA ARG A 483 13.00 -9.78 14.84
C ARG A 483 13.19 -8.89 16.07
N SER A 484 12.18 -8.87 16.95
CA SER A 484 12.23 -8.14 18.22
C SER A 484 13.26 -8.75 19.17
N PHE A 485 13.60 -10.03 18.94
CA PHE A 485 14.72 -10.71 19.57
C PHE A 485 15.27 -11.81 18.67
N HIS A 486 16.49 -12.25 18.96
CA HIS A 486 17.04 -13.51 18.48
C HIS A 486 17.97 -14.13 19.52
N PHE A 487 18.14 -15.44 19.49
CA PHE A 487 19.11 -16.16 20.33
C PHE A 487 19.50 -17.49 19.68
N TYR A 488 20.47 -18.18 20.28
CA TYR A 488 20.98 -19.45 19.84
C TYR A 488 20.63 -20.56 20.83
N LEU A 489 20.00 -21.60 20.31
CA LEU A 489 19.66 -22.82 21.02
C LEU A 489 20.86 -23.78 20.94
N HIS A 490 21.59 -23.90 22.05
CA HIS A 490 22.74 -24.79 22.19
C HIS A 490 22.36 -26.20 22.62
N SER A 491 23.05 -27.21 22.09
CA SER A 491 22.87 -28.62 22.47
C SER A 491 23.31 -28.91 23.90
N THR A 492 24.33 -28.22 24.40
CA THR A 492 24.89 -28.43 25.75
C THR A 492 24.04 -27.77 26.84
N ALA A 493 23.50 -26.58 26.59
CA ALA A 493 22.70 -25.84 27.55
C ALA A 493 21.21 -26.21 27.51
N ASN A 494 20.69 -26.57 26.34
CA ASN A 494 19.26 -26.80 26.10
C ASN A 494 19.01 -28.16 25.44
N THR A 495 19.62 -29.22 25.97
CA THR A 495 19.71 -30.55 25.35
C THR A 495 18.37 -31.15 24.92
N ILE A 496 17.36 -31.10 25.78
CA ILE A 496 16.01 -31.63 25.48
C ILE A 496 15.37 -30.86 24.32
N ALA A 497 15.40 -29.52 24.40
CA ALA A 497 14.78 -28.68 23.40
C ALA A 497 15.52 -28.73 22.05
N TYR A 498 16.85 -28.82 22.09
CA TYR A 498 17.69 -28.98 20.90
C TYR A 498 17.38 -30.30 20.18
N MET A 499 17.34 -31.42 20.91
CA MET A 499 17.00 -32.72 20.32
C MET A 499 15.56 -32.75 19.80
N GLY A 500 14.61 -32.17 20.54
CA GLY A 500 13.23 -32.05 20.09
C GLY A 500 13.11 -31.24 18.79
N ALA A 501 13.75 -30.07 18.71
CA ALA A 501 13.77 -29.27 17.50
C ALA A 501 14.43 -29.99 16.31
N MET A 502 15.54 -30.71 16.51
CA MET A 502 16.20 -31.49 15.46
C MET A 502 15.30 -32.62 14.94
N LYS A 503 14.65 -33.37 15.84
CA LYS A 503 13.71 -34.45 15.48
C LYS A 503 12.58 -33.92 14.60
N GLU A 504 12.00 -32.82 15.03
CA GLU A 504 10.87 -32.16 14.39
C GLU A 504 11.22 -31.45 13.08
N MET A 505 12.49 -31.07 12.93
CA MET A 505 13.03 -30.45 11.73
C MET A 505 13.37 -31.49 10.65
N GLY A 506 13.79 -32.70 11.02
CA GLY A 506 14.14 -33.75 10.06
C GLY A 506 15.17 -33.26 9.04
N HIS A 507 14.81 -33.30 7.75
CA HIS A 507 15.67 -32.82 6.66
C HIS A 507 15.55 -31.33 6.39
N ASP A 508 14.49 -30.67 6.85
CA ASP A 508 14.27 -29.25 6.60
C ASP A 508 15.37 -28.39 7.26
N PRO A 509 15.74 -27.24 6.68
CA PRO A 509 16.73 -26.35 7.29
C PRO A 509 16.15 -25.51 8.43
N LYS A 510 14.82 -25.49 8.60
CA LYS A 510 14.12 -24.61 9.55
C LYS A 510 12.73 -25.15 9.90
N ILE A 511 12.27 -24.84 11.11
CA ILE A 511 10.90 -25.10 11.57
C ILE A 511 10.30 -23.87 12.24
N TYR A 512 8.97 -23.84 12.34
CA TYR A 512 8.23 -22.79 13.05
C TYR A 512 7.52 -23.39 14.25
N ARG A 513 7.73 -22.81 15.43
CA ARG A 513 7.22 -23.33 16.69
C ARG A 513 6.63 -22.22 17.53
N TRP A 514 5.67 -22.58 18.37
CA TRP A 514 5.07 -21.65 19.32
C TRP A 514 6.01 -21.42 20.49
N ALA A 515 6.11 -20.19 20.94
CA ALA A 515 6.90 -19.79 22.09
C ALA A 515 6.13 -18.81 22.97
N LYS A 516 6.49 -18.76 24.25
CA LYS A 516 6.01 -17.77 25.21
C LYS A 516 7.17 -17.39 26.12
N ARG A 517 7.26 -16.11 26.51
CA ARG A 517 8.27 -15.67 27.47
C ARG A 517 7.95 -16.27 28.84
N SER A 518 8.94 -16.91 29.47
CA SER A 518 8.81 -17.48 30.82
C SER A 518 9.67 -16.76 31.86
N GLY A 519 10.63 -15.96 31.41
CA GLY A 519 11.49 -15.15 32.26
C GLY A 519 12.29 -14.14 31.43
N ASP A 520 13.18 -13.38 32.07
CA ASP A 520 13.93 -12.34 31.39
C ASP A 520 14.95 -12.85 30.36
N PHE A 521 15.51 -14.03 30.62
CA PHE A 521 16.38 -14.78 29.71
C PHE A 521 15.87 -16.19 29.47
N GLU A 522 14.55 -16.39 29.57
CA GLU A 522 13.93 -17.70 29.40
C GLU A 522 12.75 -17.64 28.45
N LEU A 523 12.72 -18.60 27.53
CA LEU A 523 11.64 -18.78 26.59
C LEU A 523 11.13 -20.21 26.68
N SER A 524 9.82 -20.38 26.76
CA SER A 524 9.18 -21.69 26.71
C SER A 524 8.72 -21.98 25.29
N ILE A 525 9.22 -23.04 24.67
CA ILE A 525 8.96 -23.40 23.26
C ILE A 525 8.16 -24.71 23.19
N CYS A 526 7.07 -24.70 22.45
CA CYS A 526 6.27 -25.88 22.12
C CYS A 526 6.83 -26.56 20.87
N LEU A 527 7.47 -27.72 21.03
CA LEU A 527 8.26 -28.35 19.95
C LEU A 527 7.46 -29.34 19.10
N ASP A 528 6.47 -30.01 19.65
CA ASP A 528 5.69 -31.05 18.97
C ASP A 528 4.48 -30.51 18.20
N ARG A 529 4.17 -29.21 18.35
CA ARG A 529 3.02 -28.56 17.68
C ARG A 529 3.48 -27.49 16.71
N ALA A 530 3.36 -27.80 15.42
CA ALA A 530 3.52 -26.83 14.35
C ALA A 530 2.31 -25.88 14.25
N PRO A 531 2.51 -24.64 13.77
CA PRO A 531 1.38 -23.79 13.37
C PRO A 531 0.61 -24.44 12.21
N ALA A 532 -0.72 -24.27 12.21
CA ALA A 532 -1.57 -24.75 11.12
C ALA A 532 -1.24 -24.06 9.78
N ASN A 533 -0.88 -22.77 9.84
CA ASN A 533 -0.42 -21.98 8.70
C ASN A 533 0.86 -21.25 9.10
N ILE A 534 1.88 -21.32 8.25
CA ILE A 534 3.11 -20.55 8.42
C ILE A 534 2.86 -19.17 7.80
N PRO A 535 2.80 -18.08 8.59
CA PRO A 535 2.69 -16.74 8.02
C PRO A 535 3.94 -16.40 7.21
N ALA A 536 3.83 -15.44 6.28
CA ALA A 536 4.99 -14.97 5.52
C ALA A 536 6.12 -14.53 6.46
N TRP A 537 7.29 -15.18 6.32
CA TRP A 537 8.48 -15.07 7.19
C TRP A 537 9.74 -14.82 6.34
#